data_AF-A0A1E5XH45-F1
#
_entry.id   AF-A0A1E5XH45-F1
#
_cell.length_a   1.000
_cell.length_b   1.000
_cell.length_c   1.000
_cell.angle_alpha   90.00
_cell.angle_beta   90.00
_cell.angle_gamma   90.00
#
_symmetry.space_group_name_H-M   'P 1'
#
loop_
_entity.id
_entity.type
_entity.pdbx_description
1 polymer ?
#
loop_
_entity_poly.entity_id
_entity_poly.type
_entity_poly.pdbx_seq_one_letter_code
_entity_poly.pdbx_strand_id
1 'polypeptide(L)'
;MAKGKLTDEVQTFVVTSLAMFDTPMTVADAVKKEFGIEITRQAVECYDPTEKAGAKLAEKWKALFEEARKAFVEDTADIAISHRAVRLRALHRMSEKAEGMNLQFAAALLRQAAEEMGGTYTNRREFTGKDGKDLPTPVSPVTIFQLPDNGRG
;
A
#
# COMPACT_ATOMS: atom_id res chain seq x y z
N MET A 1 36.03 11.10 -6.30
CA MET A 1 34.93 10.14 -6.54
C MET A 1 35.01 9.71 -7.99
N ALA A 2 35.36 8.44 -8.25
CA ALA A 2 35.58 7.95 -9.61
C ALA A 2 34.29 8.08 -10.43
N LYS A 3 34.34 8.90 -11.48
CA LYS A 3 33.26 9.12 -12.44
C LYS A 3 33.29 7.99 -13.49
N GLY A 4 33.35 6.75 -13.01
CA GLY A 4 33.26 5.55 -13.83
C GLY A 4 31.79 5.23 -14.09
N LYS A 5 31.45 4.87 -15.32
CA LYS A 5 30.12 4.33 -15.63
C LYS A 5 29.96 3.03 -14.85
N LEU A 6 28.93 2.93 -14.01
CA LEU A 6 28.63 1.68 -13.28
C LEU A 6 28.51 0.53 -14.29
N THR A 7 28.92 -0.68 -13.89
CA THR A 7 28.69 -1.87 -14.74
C THR A 7 27.19 -2.09 -14.92
N ASP A 8 26.79 -2.73 -16.02
CA ASP A 8 25.38 -3.02 -16.26
C ASP A 8 24.79 -3.92 -15.14
N GLU A 9 25.60 -4.76 -14.52
CA GLU A 9 25.23 -5.55 -13.33
C GLU A 9 24.85 -4.66 -12.13
N VAL A 10 25.68 -3.68 -11.78
CA VAL A 10 25.39 -2.77 -10.66
C VAL A 10 24.22 -1.85 -10.98
N GLN A 11 24.08 -1.41 -12.23
CA GLN A 11 22.90 -0.63 -12.66
C GLN A 11 21.62 -1.45 -12.54
N THR A 12 21.65 -2.74 -12.93
CA THR A 12 20.52 -3.66 -12.78
C THR A 12 20.14 -3.79 -11.31
N PHE A 13 21.12 -4.05 -10.43
CA PHE A 13 20.89 -4.14 -8.99
C PHE A 13 20.24 -2.87 -8.42
N VAL A 14 20.76 -1.69 -8.75
CA VAL A 14 20.24 -0.42 -8.28
C VAL A 14 18.79 -0.20 -8.75
N VAL A 15 18.53 -0.39 -10.05
CA VAL A 15 17.19 -0.19 -10.64
C VAL A 15 16.17 -1.16 -10.03
N THR A 16 16.51 -2.44 -9.90
CA THR A 16 15.63 -3.44 -9.29
C THR A 16 15.39 -3.19 -7.81
N SER A 17 16.41 -2.82 -7.03
CA SER A 17 16.24 -2.51 -5.60
C SER A 17 15.31 -1.32 -5.37
N LEU A 18 15.49 -0.25 -6.16
CA LEU A 18 14.58 0.91 -6.13
C LEU A 18 13.15 0.52 -6.54
N ALA A 19 13.01 -0.35 -7.56
CA ALA A 19 11.73 -0.91 -7.98
C ALA A 19 11.05 -1.77 -6.88
N MET A 20 11.79 -2.25 -5.89
CA MET A 20 11.30 -2.98 -4.72
C MET A 20 11.07 -2.09 -3.49
N PHE A 21 11.01 -0.76 -3.67
CA PHE A 21 10.78 0.25 -2.63
C PHE A 21 11.93 0.46 -1.63
N ASP A 22 13.14 -0.04 -1.93
CA ASP A 22 14.30 0.33 -1.12
C ASP A 22 14.63 1.82 -1.26
N THR A 23 15.04 2.45 -0.16
CA THR A 23 15.40 3.87 -0.20
C THR A 23 16.76 4.05 -0.89
N PRO A 24 17.01 5.19 -1.57
CA PRO A 24 18.31 5.46 -2.19
C PRO A 24 19.51 5.38 -1.24
N MET A 25 19.30 5.61 0.06
CA MET A 25 20.33 5.46 1.10
C MET A 25 20.64 3.98 1.33
N THR A 26 19.62 3.15 1.54
CA THR A 26 19.75 1.70 1.69
C THR A 26 20.46 1.08 0.48
N VAL A 27 20.08 1.48 -0.73
CA VAL A 27 20.66 0.95 -1.97
C VAL A 27 22.14 1.35 -2.11
N ALA A 28 22.51 2.59 -1.76
CA ALA A 28 23.91 3.01 -1.78
C ALA A 28 24.78 2.19 -0.82
N ASP A 29 24.29 1.93 0.39
CA ASP A 29 24.97 1.10 1.38
C ASP A 29 25.08 -0.36 0.92
N ALA A 30 24.01 -0.90 0.31
CA ALA A 30 24.00 -2.25 -0.26
C ALA A 30 25.01 -2.39 -1.40
N VAL A 31 25.08 -1.42 -2.32
CA VAL A 31 26.06 -1.44 -3.42
C VAL A 31 27.50 -1.42 -2.89
N LYS A 32 27.76 -0.63 -1.84
CA LYS A 32 29.09 -0.61 -1.19
C LYS A 32 29.42 -1.96 -0.55
N LYS A 33 28.44 -2.62 0.07
CA LYS A 33 28.62 -3.92 0.72
C LYS A 33 28.82 -5.07 -0.28
N GLU A 34 28.03 -5.11 -1.34
CA GLU A 34 28.01 -6.24 -2.28
C GLU A 34 29.06 -6.11 -3.39
N PHE A 35 29.27 -4.90 -3.91
CA PHE A 35 30.16 -4.66 -5.04
C PHE A 35 31.44 -3.92 -4.65
N GLY A 36 31.57 -3.45 -3.40
CA GLY A 36 32.72 -2.66 -2.95
C GLY A 36 32.78 -1.26 -3.58
N ILE A 37 31.70 -0.81 -4.22
CA ILE A 37 31.64 0.46 -4.96
C ILE A 37 30.94 1.50 -4.10
N GLU A 38 31.62 2.62 -3.85
CA GLU A 38 31.02 3.75 -3.15
C GLU A 38 30.30 4.67 -4.15
N ILE A 39 28.97 4.74 -4.02
CA ILE A 39 28.10 5.63 -4.81
C ILE A 39 27.36 6.59 -3.89
N THR A 40 27.05 7.77 -4.40
CA THR A 40 26.27 8.75 -3.63
C THR A 40 24.78 8.47 -3.77
N ARG A 41 24.00 8.85 -2.75
CA ARG A 41 22.54 8.77 -2.79
C ARG A 41 21.95 9.48 -4.02
N GLN A 42 22.47 10.65 -4.37
CA GLN A 42 22.02 11.42 -5.53
C GLN A 42 22.30 10.69 -6.85
N ALA A 43 23.38 9.90 -6.92
CA ALA A 43 23.66 9.09 -8.10
C ALA A 43 22.67 7.92 -8.21
N VAL A 44 22.23 7.36 -7.09
CA VAL A 44 21.17 6.34 -7.03
C VAL A 44 19.82 6.90 -7.47
N GLU A 45 19.45 8.11 -7.03
CA GLU A 45 18.20 8.80 -7.41
C GLU A 45 18.06 8.96 -8.94
N CYS A 46 19.16 9.03 -9.69
CA CYS A 46 19.14 9.10 -11.16
C CYS A 46 18.67 7.80 -11.85
N TYR A 47 18.61 6.68 -11.12
CA TYR A 47 18.13 5.39 -11.61
C TYR A 47 16.66 5.12 -11.24
N ASP A 48 15.99 6.07 -10.57
CA ASP A 48 14.56 6.01 -10.28
C ASP A 48 13.77 6.86 -11.30
N PRO A 49 12.99 6.25 -12.21
CA PRO A 49 12.20 7.00 -13.20
C PRO A 49 11.02 7.77 -12.60
N THR A 50 10.64 7.51 -11.35
CA THR A 50 9.55 8.23 -10.66
C THR A 50 10.04 9.57 -10.10
N GLU A 51 11.36 9.70 -9.91
CA GLU A 51 12.00 10.90 -9.41
C GLU A 51 12.43 11.85 -10.53
N LYS A 52 12.51 13.15 -10.22
CA LYS A 52 12.97 14.17 -11.19
C LYS A 52 14.39 13.89 -11.69
N ALA A 53 15.25 13.35 -10.82
CA ALA A 53 16.62 13.01 -11.15
C ALA A 53 16.72 11.91 -12.23
N GLY A 54 15.79 10.96 -12.26
CA GLY A 54 15.75 9.86 -13.23
C GLY A 54 14.93 10.14 -14.49
N ALA A 55 14.46 11.38 -14.72
CA ALA A 55 13.68 11.73 -15.92
C ALA A 55 14.42 11.37 -17.24
N LYS A 56 15.76 11.48 -17.24
CA LYS A 56 16.64 11.18 -18.38
C LYS A 56 17.18 9.73 -18.38
N LEU A 57 16.65 8.85 -17.54
CA LEU A 57 17.04 7.45 -17.49
C LEU A 57 16.76 6.77 -18.84
N ALA A 58 17.67 5.89 -19.26
CA ALA A 58 17.52 5.16 -20.52
C ALA A 58 16.31 4.22 -20.50
N GLU A 59 15.65 4.06 -21.65
CA GLU A 59 14.40 3.30 -21.76
C GLU A 59 14.52 1.85 -21.27
N LYS A 60 15.68 1.21 -21.51
CA LYS A 60 15.96 -0.15 -21.02
C LYS A 60 15.80 -0.29 -19.50
N TRP A 61 16.22 0.73 -18.75
CA TRP A 61 16.17 0.72 -17.29
C TRP A 61 14.78 1.11 -16.78
N LYS A 62 14.06 1.98 -17.50
CA LYS A 62 12.66 2.28 -17.20
C LYS A 62 11.79 1.02 -17.34
N ALA A 63 11.98 0.28 -18.42
CA ALA A 63 11.27 -0.98 -18.65
C ALA A 63 11.56 -2.01 -17.53
N LEU A 64 12.85 -2.18 -17.17
CA LEU A 64 13.23 -3.07 -16.06
C LEU A 64 12.61 -2.63 -14.72
N PHE A 65 12.60 -1.33 -14.44
CA PHE A 65 12.01 -0.79 -13.21
C PHE A 65 10.51 -1.08 -13.14
N GLU A 66 9.77 -0.80 -14.21
CA GLU A 66 8.33 -1.05 -14.30
C GLU A 66 8.01 -2.55 -14.14
N GLU A 67 8.77 -3.42 -14.82
CA GLU A 67 8.61 -4.86 -14.72
C GLU A 67 8.88 -5.38 -13.31
N ALA A 68 10.01 -4.99 -12.70
CA ALA A 68 10.37 -5.37 -11.34
C ALA A 68 9.39 -4.82 -10.30
N ARG A 69 8.90 -3.59 -10.48
CA ARG A 69 7.88 -2.98 -9.62
C ARG A 69 6.58 -3.76 -9.69
N LYS A 70 6.14 -4.08 -10.90
CA LYS A 70 4.92 -4.85 -11.13
C LYS A 70 5.05 -6.23 -10.49
N ALA A 71 6.16 -6.91 -10.72
CA ALA A 71 6.45 -8.20 -10.10
C ALA A 71 6.43 -8.10 -8.57
N PHE A 72 7.08 -7.11 -7.96
CA PHE A 72 7.07 -6.93 -6.50
C PHE A 72 5.66 -6.68 -5.93
N VAL A 73 4.84 -5.89 -6.61
CA VAL A 73 3.48 -5.57 -6.16
C VAL A 73 2.54 -6.77 -6.34
N GLU A 74 2.70 -7.54 -7.43
CA GLU A 74 1.88 -8.72 -7.72
C GLU A 74 2.32 -9.95 -6.90
N ASP A 75 3.61 -10.08 -6.61
CA ASP A 75 4.21 -11.19 -5.87
C ASP A 75 4.08 -11.03 -4.35
N THR A 76 2.83 -11.00 -3.90
CA THR A 76 2.50 -11.13 -2.47
C THR A 76 2.36 -12.59 -2.04
N ALA A 77 2.53 -13.53 -2.98
CA ALA A 77 2.30 -14.96 -2.76
C ALA A 77 3.34 -15.57 -1.80
N ASP A 78 4.59 -15.13 -1.86
CA ASP A 78 5.65 -15.61 -0.97
C ASP A 78 5.58 -14.99 0.44
N ILE A 79 4.87 -13.87 0.59
CA ILE A 79 4.68 -13.21 1.89
C ILE A 79 3.62 -13.97 2.67
N ALA A 80 4.02 -14.86 3.58
CA ALA A 80 3.11 -15.73 4.32
C ALA A 80 1.94 -14.99 5.01
N ILE A 81 2.15 -13.76 5.50
CA ILE A 81 1.10 -12.95 6.14
C ILE A 81 0.03 -12.45 5.16
N SER A 82 0.27 -12.46 3.84
CA SER A 82 -0.76 -12.13 2.84
C SER A 82 -1.89 -13.18 2.82
N HIS A 83 -1.56 -14.43 3.17
CA HIS A 83 -2.51 -15.54 3.20
C HIS A 83 -3.35 -15.55 4.47
N ARG A 84 -4.67 -15.41 4.31
CA ARG A 84 -5.65 -15.48 5.42
C ARG A 84 -5.48 -16.72 6.30
N ALA A 85 -5.25 -17.89 5.70
CA ALA A 85 -5.06 -19.12 6.46
C ALA A 85 -3.86 -19.06 7.43
N VAL A 86 -2.79 -18.38 7.03
CA VAL A 86 -1.60 -18.20 7.87
C VAL A 86 -1.88 -17.23 9.01
N ARG A 87 -2.53 -16.08 8.72
CA ARG A 87 -2.92 -15.10 9.74
C ARG A 87 -3.86 -15.69 10.78
N LEU A 88 -4.90 -16.43 10.37
CA LEU A 88 -5.83 -17.08 11.29
C LEU A 88 -5.13 -18.09 12.22
N ARG A 89 -4.19 -18.88 11.69
CA ARG A 89 -3.36 -19.77 12.52
C ARG A 89 -2.50 -19.00 13.52
N ALA A 90 -1.98 -17.84 13.13
CA ALA A 90 -1.22 -16.98 14.04
C ALA A 90 -2.12 -16.39 15.14
N LEU A 91 -3.28 -15.86 14.77
CA LEU A 91 -4.28 -15.32 15.72
C LEU A 91 -4.74 -16.37 16.73
N HIS A 92 -4.98 -17.61 16.28
CA HIS A 92 -5.35 -18.71 17.17
C HIS A 92 -4.26 -19.03 18.20
N ARG A 93 -3.00 -19.17 17.78
CA ARG A 93 -1.88 -19.40 18.71
C ARG A 93 -1.69 -18.25 19.70
N MET A 94 -1.97 -17.01 19.27
CA MET A 94 -1.91 -15.84 20.13
C MET A 94 -3.07 -15.82 21.13
N SER A 95 -4.27 -16.22 20.72
CA SER A 95 -5.46 -16.25 21.60
C SER A 95 -5.29 -17.30 22.70
N GLU A 96 -4.84 -18.51 22.38
CA GLU A 96 -4.59 -19.57 23.38
C GLU A 96 -3.61 -19.11 24.48
N LYS A 97 -2.56 -18.37 24.09
CA LYS A 97 -1.61 -17.80 25.06
C LYS A 97 -2.23 -16.66 25.86
N ALA A 98 -3.02 -15.81 25.22
CA ALA A 98 -3.64 -14.65 25.85
C ALA A 98 -4.73 -15.03 26.86
N GLU A 99 -5.43 -16.15 26.67
CA GLU A 99 -6.49 -16.63 27.58
C GLU A 99 -6.00 -16.82 29.02
N GLY A 100 -4.74 -17.26 29.21
CA GLY A 100 -4.14 -17.43 30.53
C GLY A 100 -3.57 -16.16 31.16
N MET A 101 -3.54 -15.03 30.45
CA MET A 101 -2.84 -13.81 30.88
C MET A 101 -3.74 -12.57 30.86
N ASN A 102 -4.47 -12.36 29.77
CA ASN A 102 -5.27 -11.17 29.52
C ASN A 102 -6.46 -11.51 28.63
N LEU A 103 -7.61 -11.75 29.26
CA LEU A 103 -8.87 -12.07 28.60
C LEU A 103 -9.36 -10.98 27.64
N GLN A 104 -9.08 -9.69 27.93
CA GLN A 104 -9.44 -8.61 27.00
C GLN A 104 -8.63 -8.68 25.71
N PHE A 105 -7.33 -8.99 25.81
CA PHE A 105 -6.48 -9.16 24.64
C PHE A 105 -6.85 -10.42 23.85
N ALA A 106 -7.19 -11.52 24.52
CA ALA A 106 -7.71 -12.73 23.88
C ALA A 106 -8.99 -12.43 23.08
N ALA A 107 -9.93 -11.68 23.66
CA ALA A 107 -11.15 -11.25 22.98
C ALA A 107 -10.87 -10.38 21.73
N ALA A 108 -9.85 -9.49 21.79
CA ALA A 108 -9.45 -8.68 20.64
C ALA A 108 -8.87 -9.53 19.48
N LEU A 109 -8.06 -10.55 19.79
CA LEU A 109 -7.51 -11.47 18.79
C LEU A 109 -8.59 -12.33 18.12
N LEU A 110 -9.55 -12.81 18.91
CA LEU A 110 -10.70 -13.56 18.40
C LEU A 110 -11.59 -12.68 17.50
N ARG A 111 -11.78 -11.40 17.85
CA ARG A 111 -12.46 -10.42 17.00
C ARG A 111 -11.73 -10.23 15.67
N GLN A 112 -10.42 -10.05 15.69
CA GLN A 112 -9.61 -9.92 14.48
C GLN A 112 -9.76 -11.16 13.57
N ALA A 113 -9.78 -12.36 14.17
CA ALA A 113 -9.99 -13.60 13.41
C ALA A 113 -11.39 -13.67 12.77
N ALA A 114 -12.42 -13.19 13.47
CA ALA A 114 -13.77 -13.09 12.93
C ALA A 114 -13.86 -12.11 11.74
N GLU A 115 -13.20 -10.95 11.85
CA GLU A 115 -13.13 -9.95 10.77
C GLU A 115 -12.46 -10.54 9.51
N GLU A 116 -11.38 -11.30 9.65
CA GLU A 116 -10.72 -12.00 8.54
C GLU A 116 -11.55 -13.12 7.91
N MET A 117 -12.50 -13.71 8.65
CA MET A 117 -13.40 -14.76 8.18
C MET A 117 -14.66 -14.23 7.49
N GLY A 118 -14.80 -12.91 7.33
CA GLY A 118 -15.99 -12.28 6.75
C GLY A 118 -17.08 -11.96 7.78
N GLY A 119 -16.75 -12.01 9.08
CA GLY A 119 -17.64 -11.65 10.17
C GLY A 119 -17.67 -10.13 10.43
N THR A 120 -18.64 -9.45 9.82
CA THR A 120 -19.61 -8.59 10.53
C THR A 120 -19.08 -7.64 11.63
N TYR A 121 -18.08 -6.81 11.31
CA TYR A 121 -17.99 -5.42 11.80
C TYR A 121 -17.76 -4.43 10.65
N THR A 122 -18.27 -4.73 9.46
CA THR A 122 -18.33 -3.72 8.41
C THR A 122 -19.32 -2.64 8.83
N ASN A 123 -18.93 -1.36 8.72
CA ASN A 123 -19.83 -0.20 8.83
C ASN A 123 -20.93 -0.19 7.73
N ARG A 124 -21.08 -1.27 6.96
CA ARG A 124 -22.11 -1.44 5.95
C ARG A 124 -23.34 -2.04 6.60
N ARG A 125 -24.25 -1.16 7.03
CA ARG A 125 -25.63 -1.50 7.34
C ARG A 125 -26.43 -1.43 6.04
N GLU A 126 -27.00 -2.56 5.62
CA GLU A 126 -28.06 -2.56 4.63
C GLU A 126 -29.35 -2.15 5.34
N PHE A 127 -29.88 -0.98 4.98
CA PHE A 127 -31.14 -0.49 5.51
C PHE A 127 -32.26 -0.86 4.54
N THR A 128 -33.21 -1.66 5.00
CA THR A 128 -34.48 -1.91 4.32
C THR A 128 -35.58 -1.13 5.02
N GLY A 129 -36.61 -0.71 4.28
CA GLY A 129 -37.84 -0.17 4.85
C GLY A 129 -38.60 -1.21 5.66
N LYS A 130 -39.68 -0.76 6.32
CA LYS A 130 -40.55 -1.62 7.14
C LYS A 130 -41.05 -2.81 6.29
N ASP A 131 -40.99 -4.01 6.85
CA ASP A 131 -41.40 -5.28 6.20
C ASP A 131 -40.60 -5.62 4.92
N GLY A 132 -39.35 -5.16 4.82
CA GLY A 132 -38.46 -5.46 3.67
C GLY A 132 -38.75 -4.63 2.42
N LYS A 133 -39.57 -3.58 2.54
CA LYS A 133 -39.89 -2.66 1.44
C LYS A 133 -38.75 -1.68 1.18
N ASP A 134 -38.77 -1.02 0.03
CA ASP A 134 -37.78 -0.01 -0.33
C ASP A 134 -37.78 1.18 0.64
N LEU A 135 -36.61 1.81 0.80
CA LEU A 135 -36.49 3.05 1.57
C LEU A 135 -37.26 4.19 0.87
N PRO A 136 -37.87 5.13 1.61
CA PRO A 136 -38.56 6.26 1.03
C PRO A 136 -37.61 7.07 0.15
N THR A 137 -38.03 7.40 -1.07
CA THR A 137 -37.27 8.23 -2.00
C THR A 137 -36.99 9.59 -1.37
N PRO A 138 -35.74 10.10 -1.41
CA PRO A 138 -35.44 11.42 -0.87
C PRO A 138 -36.27 12.47 -1.63
N VAL A 139 -36.98 13.32 -0.89
CA VAL A 139 -37.73 14.44 -1.48
C VAL A 139 -36.77 15.39 -2.18
N SER A 140 -37.05 15.73 -3.44
CA SER A 140 -36.26 16.69 -4.21
C SER A 140 -36.15 18.03 -3.46
N PRO A 141 -34.99 18.70 -3.45
CA PRO A 141 -34.86 19.99 -2.79
C PRO A 141 -35.83 20.99 -3.45
N VAL A 142 -36.66 21.64 -2.64
CA VAL A 142 -37.55 22.72 -3.08
C VAL A 142 -36.66 23.87 -3.53
N THR A 143 -36.56 24.11 -4.83
CA THR A 143 -35.93 25.32 -5.38
C THR A 143 -36.83 26.51 -5.03
N ILE A 144 -36.47 27.24 -3.97
CA ILE A 144 -37.12 28.49 -3.65
C ILE A 144 -36.70 29.50 -4.73
N PHE A 145 -37.58 29.75 -5.69
CA PHE A 145 -37.43 30.93 -6.56
C PHE A 145 -37.57 32.17 -5.66
N GLN A 146 -36.49 32.94 -5.51
CA GLN A 146 -36.58 34.30 -4.99
C GLN A 146 -37.53 35.07 -5.91
N LEU A 147 -38.68 35.49 -5.38
CA LEU A 147 -39.51 36.47 -6.07
C LEU A 147 -38.67 37.74 -6.24
N PRO A 148 -38.65 38.37 -7.43
CA PRO A 148 -37.99 39.65 -7.61
C PRO A 148 -38.60 40.66 -6.63
N ASP A 149 -37.70 41.43 -6.01
CA ASP A 149 -38.04 42.44 -5.02
C ASP A 149 -39.00 43.45 -5.64
N ASN A 150 -40.28 43.39 -5.26
CA ASN A 150 -41.32 44.27 -5.76
C ASN A 150 -41.15 45.61 -5.05
N GLY A 151 -40.19 46.41 -5.53
CA GLY A 151 -39.75 47.68 -4.97
C GLY A 151 -40.88 48.56 -4.45
N ARG A 152 -41.15 48.43 -3.16
CA ARG A 152 -41.95 49.37 -2.39
C ARG A 152 -41.01 50.10 -1.44
N GLY A 153 -40.59 51.28 -1.89
CA GLY A 153 -40.18 52.38 -1.01
C GLY A 153 -41.37 53.04 -0.34
#